data_AF-A0A7S1DJ04-F1
#
_entry.id   AF-A0A7S1DJ04-F1
#
_cell.length_a   1.000
_cell.length_b   1.000
_cell.length_c   1.000
_cell.angle_alpha   90.00
_cell.angle_beta   90.00
_cell.angle_gamma   90.00
#
_symmetry.space_group_name_H-M   'P 1'
#
loop_
_entity.id
_entity.type
_entity.pdbx_description
1 polymer ?
#
loop_
_entity_poly.entity_id
_entity_poly.type
_entity_poly.pdbx_seq_one_letter_code
_entity_poly.pdbx_strand_id
1 'polypeptide(L)'
;GGIDESYFYPGSGTLDRLGKGAGKGFTVNVPLENAMGYTSDALYEEVMRWIVSPVAKAFNPDLVLVSAGFDAAEGDPLGGFSLSPGCFARMTKAMMDVAPEGKLVLALEGGYD
;
A
#
# COMPACT_ATOMS: atom_id res chain seq x y z
N GLY A 1 -10.96 22.10 -24.43
CA GLY A 1 -10.63 22.16 -23.00
C GLY A 1 -10.56 20.74 -22.52
N GLY A 2 -9.37 20.17 -22.50
CA GLY A 2 -9.13 18.83 -21.96
C GLY A 2 -8.98 18.95 -20.46
N ILE A 3 -9.81 18.25 -19.72
CA ILE A 3 -9.53 17.94 -18.32
C ILE A 3 -8.44 16.88 -18.37
N ASP A 4 -7.24 17.28 -17.95
CA ASP A 4 -6.13 16.36 -17.69
C ASP A 4 -6.47 15.71 -16.36
N GLU A 5 -7.17 14.57 -16.41
CA GLU A 5 -7.36 13.72 -15.24
C GLU A 5 -5.97 13.26 -14.81
N SER A 6 -5.49 13.81 -13.70
CA SER A 6 -4.16 13.59 -13.13
C SER A 6 -3.89 12.09 -12.97
N TYR A 7 -3.20 11.50 -13.95
CA TYR A 7 -2.72 10.13 -13.91
C TYR A 7 -1.66 9.99 -12.81
N PHE A 8 -1.95 9.23 -11.75
CA PHE A 8 -0.96 8.88 -10.73
C PHE A 8 0.01 7.84 -11.31
N TYR A 9 1.31 8.12 -11.21
CA TYR A 9 2.35 7.23 -11.71
C TYR A 9 2.42 5.94 -10.86
N PRO A 10 2.63 4.74 -11.45
CA PRO A 10 2.77 4.43 -12.88
C PRO A 10 1.47 4.00 -13.59
N GLY A 11 0.28 4.18 -12.99
CA GLY A 11 -1.00 3.83 -13.63
C GLY A 11 -1.19 2.34 -13.95
N SER A 12 -0.47 1.44 -13.26
CA SER A 12 -0.35 0.02 -13.62
C SER A 12 -1.07 -0.95 -12.67
N GLY A 13 -1.73 -0.44 -11.63
CA GLY A 13 -2.28 -1.20 -10.49
C GLY A 13 -3.80 -1.37 -10.50
N THR A 14 -4.41 -1.69 -11.64
CA THR A 14 -5.88 -1.88 -11.74
C THR A 14 -6.36 -3.15 -11.01
N LEU A 15 -7.60 -3.13 -10.50
CA LEU A 15 -8.21 -4.24 -9.74
C LEU A 15 -8.21 -5.59 -10.47
N ASP A 16 -8.27 -5.58 -11.80
CA ASP A 16 -8.34 -6.76 -12.66
C ASP A 16 -6.97 -7.42 -12.93
N ARG A 17 -5.86 -6.79 -12.52
CA ARG A 17 -4.52 -7.34 -12.66
C ARG A 17 -4.18 -8.31 -11.52
N LEU A 18 -4.67 -9.53 -11.65
CA LEU A 18 -4.54 -10.60 -10.64
C LEU A 18 -3.31 -11.50 -10.81
N GLY A 19 -2.34 -11.12 -11.64
CA GLY A 19 -1.23 -12.00 -12.05
C GLY A 19 -1.59 -12.90 -13.25
N LYS A 20 -0.62 -13.68 -13.73
CA LYS A 20 -0.75 -14.51 -14.95
C LYS A 20 -0.21 -15.92 -14.73
N GLY A 21 -0.73 -16.88 -15.50
CA GLY A 21 -0.30 -18.28 -15.43
C GLY A 21 -0.44 -18.85 -14.02
N ALA A 22 0.62 -19.50 -13.52
CA ALA A 22 0.68 -20.02 -12.15
C ALA A 22 0.60 -18.93 -11.06
N GLY A 23 0.90 -17.67 -11.39
CA GLY A 23 0.81 -16.54 -10.46
C GLY A 23 -0.57 -15.88 -10.38
N LYS A 24 -1.59 -16.40 -11.10
CA LYS A 24 -2.95 -15.85 -11.02
C LYS A 24 -3.52 -16.03 -9.60
N GLY A 25 -4.00 -14.95 -9.01
CA GLY A 25 -4.51 -14.89 -7.63
C GLY A 25 -3.47 -14.46 -6.59
N PHE A 26 -2.19 -14.31 -6.97
CA PHE A 26 -1.11 -13.91 -6.07
C PHE A 26 -0.72 -12.43 -6.19
N THR A 27 -1.46 -11.67 -7.00
CA THR A 27 -1.36 -10.20 -7.04
C THR A 27 -2.67 -9.61 -6.59
N VAL A 28 -2.62 -8.77 -5.56
CA VAL A 28 -3.78 -8.04 -5.03
C VAL A 28 -3.47 -6.55 -5.12
N ASN A 29 -4.15 -5.86 -6.03
CA ASN A 29 -4.06 -4.39 -6.13
C ASN A 29 -5.20 -3.75 -5.34
N VAL A 30 -4.89 -2.69 -4.59
CA VAL A 30 -5.88 -1.87 -3.89
C VAL A 30 -5.76 -0.43 -4.40
N PRO A 31 -6.34 -0.10 -5.56
CA PRO A 31 -6.25 1.25 -6.10
C PRO A 31 -7.05 2.21 -5.24
N LEU A 32 -6.38 3.28 -4.78
CA LEU A 32 -6.97 4.37 -3.98
C LEU A 32 -7.12 5.67 -4.79
N GLU A 33 -7.00 5.58 -6.11
CA GLU A 33 -6.93 6.70 -7.06
C GLU A 33 -8.13 7.65 -6.92
N ASN A 34 -9.33 7.11 -6.68
CA ASN A 34 -10.56 7.90 -6.49
C ASN A 34 -10.69 8.54 -5.10
N ALA A 35 -9.77 8.27 -4.18
CA ALA A 35 -9.75 8.82 -2.82
C ALA A 35 -8.79 10.01 -2.66
N MET A 36 -8.14 10.47 -3.75
CA MET A 36 -7.21 11.60 -3.71
C MET A 36 -7.88 12.84 -3.06
N GLY A 37 -7.24 13.41 -2.04
CA GLY A 37 -7.80 14.49 -1.21
C GLY A 37 -8.74 14.08 -0.07
N TYR A 38 -9.20 12.82 -0.04
CA TYR A 38 -10.00 12.22 1.04
C TYR A 38 -9.28 11.07 1.76
N THR A 39 -8.13 10.66 1.25
CA THR A 39 -7.28 9.65 1.85
C THR A 39 -6.79 10.12 3.23
N SER A 40 -7.09 9.31 4.23
CA SER A 40 -6.71 9.53 5.63
C SER A 40 -6.11 8.26 6.21
N ASP A 41 -5.47 8.39 7.36
CA ASP A 41 -5.03 7.27 8.20
C ASP A 41 -6.10 6.17 8.30
N ALA A 42 -7.36 6.56 8.50
CA ALA A 42 -8.47 5.62 8.66
C ALA A 42 -8.71 4.74 7.42
N LEU A 43 -8.56 5.29 6.21
CA LEU A 43 -8.74 4.51 4.99
C LEU A 43 -7.65 3.44 4.87
N TYR A 44 -6.40 3.81 5.13
CA TYR A 44 -5.29 2.86 5.10
C TYR A 44 -5.43 1.79 6.18
N GLU A 45 -5.87 2.17 7.38
CA GLU A 45 -6.15 1.21 8.45
C GLU A 45 -7.25 0.21 8.06
N GLU A 46 -8.33 0.66 7.44
CA GLU A 46 -9.40 -0.22 6.96
C GLU A 46 -8.92 -1.16 5.84
N VAL A 47 -8.12 -0.66 4.90
CA VAL A 47 -7.49 -1.48 3.86
C VAL A 47 -6.60 -2.56 4.49
N MET A 48 -5.76 -2.19 5.45
CA MET A 48 -4.90 -3.14 6.15
C MET A 48 -5.71 -4.19 6.92
N ARG A 49 -6.80 -3.78 7.56
CA ARG A 49 -7.64 -4.62 8.41
C ARG A 49 -8.48 -5.62 7.60
N TRP A 50 -9.09 -5.18 6.51
CA TRP A 50 -10.04 -5.99 5.76
C TRP A 50 -9.47 -6.70 4.55
N ILE A 51 -8.37 -6.19 3.98
CA ILE A 51 -7.81 -6.73 2.74
C ILE A 51 -6.43 -7.32 3.00
N VAL A 52 -5.45 -6.48 3.39
CA VAL A 52 -4.05 -6.89 3.40
C VAL A 52 -3.77 -7.96 4.46
N SER A 53 -4.17 -7.72 5.71
CA SER A 53 -3.87 -8.67 6.80
C SER A 53 -4.56 -10.03 6.61
N PRO A 54 -5.85 -10.11 6.22
CA PRO A 54 -6.49 -11.40 5.93
C PRO A 54 -5.82 -12.16 4.77
N VAL A 55 -5.48 -11.46 3.68
CA VAL A 55 -4.79 -12.08 2.53
C VAL A 55 -3.41 -12.59 2.93
N ALA A 56 -2.61 -11.78 3.63
CA ALA A 56 -1.28 -12.16 4.08
C ALA A 56 -1.32 -13.35 5.04
N LYS A 57 -2.27 -13.38 5.99
CA LYS A 57 -2.46 -14.53 6.89
C LYS A 57 -2.84 -15.80 6.14
N ALA A 58 -3.74 -15.69 5.16
CA ALA A 58 -4.13 -16.84 4.34
C ALA A 58 -2.98 -17.36 3.46
N PHE A 59 -2.12 -16.45 2.98
CA PHE A 59 -0.91 -16.81 2.23
C PHE A 59 0.16 -17.48 3.11
N ASN A 60 0.21 -17.14 4.40
CA ASN A 60 1.15 -17.70 5.38
C ASN A 60 2.63 -17.58 4.94
N PRO A 61 3.17 -16.34 4.84
CA PRO A 61 4.51 -16.11 4.32
C PRO A 61 5.60 -16.60 5.28
N ASP A 62 6.76 -16.99 4.73
CA ASP A 62 7.98 -17.27 5.49
C ASP A 62 8.84 -16.01 5.74
N LEU A 63 8.57 -14.94 4.99
CA LEU A 63 9.26 -13.64 5.03
C LEU A 63 8.32 -12.57 4.48
N VAL A 64 8.31 -11.39 5.11
CA VAL A 64 7.59 -10.22 4.60
C VAL A 64 8.59 -9.16 4.14
N LEU A 65 8.42 -8.71 2.90
CA LEU A 65 9.18 -7.60 2.32
C LEU A 65 8.21 -6.44 2.06
N VAL A 66 8.53 -5.26 2.60
CA VAL A 66 7.76 -4.04 2.39
C VAL A 66 8.62 -3.05 1.62
N SER A 67 8.21 -2.74 0.40
CA SER A 67 8.61 -1.50 -0.26
C SER A 67 7.93 -0.36 0.48
N ALA A 68 8.71 0.39 1.27
CA ALA A 68 8.23 1.44 2.16
C ALA A 68 8.43 2.81 1.51
N GLY A 69 7.57 3.13 0.54
CA GLY A 69 7.44 4.50 0.03
C GLY A 69 6.74 5.40 1.04
N PHE A 70 7.31 6.58 1.29
CA PHE A 70 6.71 7.64 2.11
C PHE A 70 6.21 8.81 1.25
N ASP A 71 6.07 8.61 -0.06
CA ASP A 71 5.45 9.59 -0.96
C ASP A 71 3.99 9.90 -0.57
N ALA A 72 3.29 8.98 0.11
CA ALA A 72 1.97 9.24 0.69
C ALA A 72 1.97 10.08 1.99
N ALA A 73 3.13 10.50 2.51
CA ALA A 73 3.24 11.26 3.75
C ALA A 73 2.70 12.69 3.59
N GLU A 74 2.18 13.24 4.70
CA GLU A 74 1.80 14.65 4.75
C GLU A 74 2.99 15.57 4.41
N GLY A 75 2.80 16.42 3.41
CA GLY A 75 3.82 17.37 2.95
C GLY A 75 4.57 16.95 1.69
N ASP A 76 4.49 15.68 1.28
CA ASP A 76 5.18 15.22 0.07
C ASP A 76 4.60 15.88 -1.20
N PRO A 77 5.44 16.52 -2.03
CA PRO A 77 4.99 17.28 -3.18
C PRO A 77 4.47 16.42 -4.34
N LEU A 78 4.67 15.09 -4.30
CA LEU A 78 4.38 14.16 -5.39
C LEU A 78 3.19 13.22 -5.10
N GLY A 79 2.96 12.83 -3.84
CA GLY A 79 1.98 11.78 -3.52
C GLY A 79 0.52 12.23 -3.35
N GLY A 80 0.25 13.50 -3.06
CA GLY A 80 -1.12 14.01 -2.95
C GLY A 80 -1.97 13.41 -1.81
N PHE A 81 -1.34 12.74 -0.85
CA PHE A 81 -1.96 12.16 0.34
C PHE A 81 -1.45 12.84 1.62
N SER A 82 -2.06 12.52 2.77
CA SER A 82 -1.71 13.12 4.06
C SER A 82 -1.69 12.07 5.17
N LEU A 83 -0.87 11.04 5.00
CA LEU A 83 -0.70 10.02 6.03
C LEU A 83 0.21 10.52 7.14
N SER A 84 -0.23 10.31 8.39
CA SER A 84 0.59 10.63 9.55
C SER A 84 1.72 9.61 9.74
N PRO A 85 2.84 9.99 10.39
CA PRO A 85 3.85 9.03 10.84
C PRO A 85 3.26 7.89 11.70
N GLY A 86 2.20 8.20 12.46
CA GLY A 86 1.47 7.20 13.24
C GLY A 86 0.78 6.14 12.37
N CYS A 87 0.28 6.51 11.20
CA CYS A 87 -0.29 5.56 10.24
C CYS A 87 0.77 4.57 9.77
N PHE A 88 1.94 5.06 9.34
CA PHE A 88 3.06 4.21 8.91
C PHE A 88 3.51 3.25 10.02
N ALA A 89 3.55 3.71 11.28
CA ALA A 89 3.84 2.85 12.42
C ALA A 89 2.79 1.74 12.61
N ARG A 90 1.49 2.06 12.47
CA ARG A 90 0.40 1.08 12.57
C ARG A 90 0.42 0.07 11.41
N MET A 91 0.69 0.52 10.19
CA MET A 91 0.86 -0.36 9.04
C MET A 91 2.04 -1.32 9.22
N THR A 92 3.18 -0.80 9.70
CA THR A 92 4.36 -1.62 10.00
C THR A 92 4.04 -2.67 11.06
N LYS A 93 3.31 -2.29 12.12
CA LYS A 93 2.88 -3.21 13.17
C LYS A 93 1.97 -4.33 12.62
N ALA A 94 1.02 -3.99 11.75
CA ALA A 94 0.18 -5.00 11.10
C ALA A 94 1.01 -5.99 10.25
N MET A 95 2.08 -5.53 9.59
CA MET A 95 2.99 -6.41 8.84
C MET A 95 3.85 -7.28 9.74
N MET A 96 4.28 -6.77 10.90
CA MET A 96 4.95 -7.60 11.91
C MET A 96 4.06 -8.72 12.44
N ASP A 97 2.74 -8.48 12.57
CA ASP A 97 1.79 -9.47 13.09
C ASP A 97 1.54 -10.64 12.12
N VAL A 98 1.88 -10.47 10.84
CA VAL A 98 1.80 -11.54 9.83
C VAL A 98 3.16 -12.11 9.44
N ALA A 99 4.25 -11.46 9.86
CA ALA A 99 5.60 -11.93 9.62
C ALA A 99 5.97 -13.04 10.63
N PRO A 100 6.40 -14.22 10.18
CA PRO A 100 6.78 -15.29 11.08
C PRO A 100 8.04 -14.90 11.85
N GLU A 101 8.01 -15.04 13.18
CA GLU A 101 9.14 -14.73 14.07
C GLU A 101 9.69 -13.29 13.87
N GLY A 102 8.87 -12.36 13.38
CA GLY A 102 9.29 -10.99 13.09
C GLY A 102 10.21 -10.84 11.87
N LYS A 103 10.24 -11.83 10.96
CA LYS A 103 11.00 -11.77 9.70
C LYS A 103 10.35 -10.79 8.72
N LEU A 104 10.61 -9.51 8.96
CA LEU A 104 10.14 -8.37 8.19
C LEU A 104 11.33 -7.52 7.75
N VAL A 105 11.38 -7.14 6.47
CA VAL A 105 12.32 -6.15 5.95
C VAL A 105 11.54 -4.98 5.37
N LEU A 106 11.92 -3.78 5.78
CA LEU A 106 11.43 -2.52 5.21
C LEU A 106 12.56 -1.94 4.34
N ALA A 107 12.30 -1.74 3.05
CA ALA A 107 13.21 -1.12 2.12
C ALA A 107 12.62 0.21 1.64
N LEU A 108 13.35 1.30 1.82
CA LEU A 108 12.92 2.63 1.37
C LEU A 108 12.89 2.68 -0.16
N GLU A 109 11.77 3.07 -0.75
CA GLU A 109 11.65 3.28 -2.21
C GLU A 109 11.35 4.73 -2.61
N GLY A 110 10.45 5.42 -1.90
CA GLY A 110 10.05 6.81 -2.15
C GLY A 110 9.86 7.61 -0.86
N GLY A 111 9.58 8.92 -0.98
CA GLY A 111 9.54 9.89 0.11
C GLY A 111 10.65 10.92 -0.06
N TYR A 112 10.26 12.17 -0.26
CA TYR A 112 11.18 13.23 -0.68
C TYR A 112 11.31 14.39 0.31
N ASP A 113 10.65 14.30 1.47
CA ASP A 113 10.71 15.24 2.59
C ASP A 113 10.94 14.54 3.94
#